data_AF-A0A9D5AFM8-F1
#
_entry.id   AF-A0A9D5AFM8-F1
#
_cell.length_a   1.000
_cell.length_b   1.000
_cell.length_c   1.000
_cell.angle_alpha   90.00
_cell.angle_beta   90.00
_cell.angle_gamma   90.00
#
_symmetry.space_group_name_H-M   'P 1'
#
loop_
_entity.id
_entity.type
_entity.pdbx_description
1 polymer ?
#
loop_
_entity_poly.entity_id
_entity_poly.type
_entity_poly.pdbx_seq_one_letter_code
_entity_poly.pdbx_strand_id
1 'polypeptide(L)'
;QLFEFAKSHKGTYDGECPFYCSYSGYNDELMWAATWLYMATKKPIYMKYIQEEAISASVSEFSWDLKYAGVQVLLTQLHFEGHKGLETFKLHGESYICSVLPESPYHQINLSPG
;
A
#
# COMPACT_ATOMS: atom_id res chain seq x y z
N GLN A 1 -6.13 -14.39 -11.86
CA GLN A 1 -5.13 -15.45 -12.11
C GLN A 1 -3.82 -15.13 -11.38
N LEU A 2 -3.13 -14.02 -11.67
CA LEU A 2 -1.88 -13.65 -10.97
C LEU A 2 -2.05 -13.39 -9.47
N PHE A 3 -3.09 -12.64 -9.06
CA PHE A 3 -3.35 -12.39 -7.64
C PHE A 3 -3.55 -13.68 -6.84
N GLU A 4 -4.35 -14.62 -7.34
CA GLU A 4 -4.57 -15.91 -6.67
C GLU A 4 -3.30 -16.75 -6.58
N PHE A 5 -2.48 -16.73 -7.63
CA PHE A 5 -1.18 -17.39 -7.61
C PHE A 5 -0.27 -16.81 -6.53
N ALA A 6 -0.09 -15.48 -6.50
CA ALA A 6 0.74 -14.80 -5.50
C ALA A 6 0.19 -14.99 -4.07
N LYS A 7 -1.13 -14.97 -3.89
CA LYS A 7 -1.78 -15.19 -2.59
C LYS A 7 -1.58 -16.62 -2.08
N SER A 8 -1.60 -17.61 -2.97
CA SER A 8 -1.45 -19.05 -2.62
C SER A 8 0.00 -19.50 -2.48
N HIS A 9 0.93 -18.83 -3.16
CA HIS A 9 2.37 -19.16 -3.16
C HIS A 9 3.17 -17.96 -2.67
N LYS A 10 3.05 -17.68 -1.37
CA LYS A 10 3.70 -16.53 -0.73
C LYS A 10 5.22 -16.72 -0.65
N GLY A 11 5.96 -15.73 -1.12
CA GLY A 11 7.42 -15.70 -1.08
C GLY A 11 7.96 -14.42 -1.71
N THR A 12 9.16 -14.02 -1.30
CA THR A 12 9.90 -12.92 -1.95
C THR A 12 10.66 -13.44 -3.16
N TYR A 13 10.89 -12.58 -4.14
CA TYR A 13 11.70 -12.89 -5.31
C TYR A 13 12.89 -11.94 -5.39
N ASP A 14 14.08 -12.48 -5.14
CA ASP A 14 15.34 -11.72 -5.10
C ASP A 14 16.29 -12.11 -6.24
N GLY A 15 15.75 -12.74 -7.31
CA GLY A 15 16.54 -13.17 -8.47
C GLY A 15 17.19 -12.02 -9.24
N GLU A 16 16.65 -10.81 -9.13
CA GLU A 16 17.15 -9.59 -9.79
C GLU A 16 18.11 -8.78 -8.92
N CYS A 17 18.50 -9.30 -7.76
CA CYS A 17 19.57 -8.68 -6.97
C CYS A 17 20.91 -8.69 -7.72
N PRO A 18 21.75 -7.65 -7.59
CA PRO A 18 21.62 -6.52 -6.65
C PRO A 18 20.87 -5.31 -7.22
N PHE A 19 20.17 -5.43 -8.35
CA PHE A 19 19.50 -4.28 -8.99
C PHE A 19 18.09 -4.05 -8.43
N TYR A 20 17.29 -5.11 -8.30
CA TYR A 20 15.91 -5.05 -7.83
C TYR A 20 15.64 -6.16 -6.80
N CYS A 21 16.15 -5.95 -5.59
CA CYS A 21 15.89 -6.84 -4.46
C CYS A 21 14.55 -6.53 -3.80
N SER A 22 13.78 -7.55 -3.41
CA SER A 22 12.52 -7.41 -2.68
C SER A 22 12.83 -7.12 -1.21
N TYR A 23 12.94 -5.83 -0.85
CA TYR A 23 13.26 -5.43 0.52
C TYR A 23 12.01 -5.31 1.41
N SER A 24 10.90 -4.84 0.84
CA SER A 24 9.60 -4.68 1.51
C SER A 24 8.87 -6.00 1.75
N GLY A 25 9.20 -7.02 0.95
CA GLY A 25 8.52 -8.31 0.91
C GLY A 25 7.46 -8.36 -0.21
N TYR A 26 6.32 -8.99 0.07
CA TYR A 26 5.22 -9.16 -0.89
C TYR A 26 3.86 -8.66 -0.37
N ASN A 27 3.78 -8.24 0.89
CA ASN A 27 2.51 -7.93 1.54
C ASN A 27 1.88 -6.67 0.95
N ASP A 28 2.69 -5.65 0.65
CA ASP A 28 2.24 -4.44 0.00
C ASP A 28 1.85 -4.67 -1.46
N GLU A 29 2.52 -5.56 -2.19
CA GLU A 29 2.14 -5.98 -3.55
C GLU A 29 0.78 -6.66 -3.57
N LEU A 30 0.53 -7.59 -2.64
CA LEU A 30 -0.77 -8.26 -2.53
C LEU A 30 -1.87 -7.27 -2.19
N MET A 31 -1.60 -6.35 -1.28
CA MET A 31 -2.53 -5.28 -0.91
C MET A 31 -2.82 -4.34 -2.09
N TRP A 32 -1.80 -3.99 -2.88
CA TRP A 32 -1.89 -3.20 -4.10
C TRP A 32 -2.70 -3.89 -5.18
N ALA A 33 -2.39 -5.15 -5.46
CA ALA A 33 -3.12 -5.95 -6.43
C ALA A 33 -4.60 -6.11 -6.04
N ALA A 34 -4.90 -6.43 -4.78
CA ALA A 34 -6.27 -6.55 -4.29
C ALA A 34 -7.04 -5.23 -4.44
N THR A 35 -6.41 -4.10 -4.08
CA THR A 35 -7.02 -2.77 -4.18
C THR A 35 -7.36 -2.41 -5.61
N TRP A 36 -6.42 -2.57 -6.55
CA TRP A 36 -6.68 -2.31 -7.97
C TRP A 36 -7.74 -3.24 -8.55
N LEU A 37 -7.69 -4.53 -8.22
CA LEU A 37 -8.69 -5.49 -8.66
C LEU A 37 -10.08 -5.16 -8.11
N TYR A 38 -10.18 -4.71 -6.86
CA TYR A 38 -11.43 -4.20 -6.30
C TYR A 38 -11.90 -2.96 -7.05
N MET A 39 -11.04 -1.97 -7.29
CA MET A 39 -11.41 -0.75 -8.00
C MET A 39 -11.93 -1.03 -9.41
N ALA A 40 -11.28 -1.94 -10.13
CA ALA A 40 -11.64 -2.29 -11.51
C ALA A 40 -12.90 -3.17 -11.61
N THR A 41 -13.11 -4.09 -10.66
CA THR A 41 -14.15 -5.13 -10.82
C THR A 41 -15.29 -5.04 -9.81
N LYS A 42 -15.10 -4.30 -8.72
CA LYS A 42 -15.99 -4.21 -7.55
C LYS A 42 -16.36 -5.57 -6.94
N LYS A 43 -15.59 -6.63 -7.22
CA LYS A 43 -15.86 -7.97 -6.68
C LYS A 43 -15.58 -7.99 -5.18
N PRO A 44 -16.54 -8.47 -4.34
CA PRO A 44 -16.40 -8.46 -2.88
C PRO A 44 -15.20 -9.24 -2.34
N ILE A 45 -14.73 -10.26 -3.08
CA ILE A 45 -13.58 -11.07 -2.67
C ILE A 45 -12.30 -10.25 -2.43
N TYR A 46 -12.09 -9.18 -3.22
CA TYR A 46 -10.93 -8.32 -3.07
C TYR A 46 -11.06 -7.39 -1.86
N MET A 47 -12.24 -6.83 -1.64
CA MET A 47 -12.52 -6.04 -0.43
C MET A 47 -12.39 -6.89 0.83
N LYS A 48 -12.89 -8.14 0.79
CA LYS A 48 -12.73 -9.10 1.88
C LYS A 48 -11.25 -9.34 2.21
N TYR A 49 -10.42 -9.55 1.19
CA TYR A 49 -8.98 -9.67 1.40
C TYR A 49 -8.38 -8.41 2.04
N ILE A 50 -8.73 -7.22 1.53
CA ILE A 50 -8.24 -5.94 2.06
C ILE A 50 -8.61 -5.75 3.54
N GLN A 51 -9.81 -6.14 3.94
CA GLN A 51 -10.30 -5.94 5.31
C GLN A 51 -9.87 -7.03 6.29
N GLU A 52 -9.73 -8.28 5.85
CA GLU A 52 -9.54 -9.43 6.75
C GLU A 52 -8.12 -10.01 6.72
N GLU A 53 -7.40 -9.88 5.60
CA GLU A 53 -6.13 -10.59 5.38
C GLU A 53 -4.95 -9.66 5.12
N ALA A 54 -5.19 -8.45 4.62
CA ALA A 54 -4.12 -7.52 4.30
C ALA A 54 -3.41 -7.02 5.56
N ILE A 55 -2.08 -6.99 5.49
CA ILE A 55 -1.24 -6.38 6.51
C ILE A 55 -0.89 -4.99 6.01
N SER A 56 -1.06 -3.96 6.84
CA SER A 56 -0.65 -2.59 6.51
C SER A 56 0.46 -2.13 7.43
N ALA A 57 1.32 -1.26 6.92
CA ALA A 57 2.35 -0.59 7.70
C ALA A 57 2.33 0.93 7.45
N SER A 58 2.71 1.73 8.45
CA SER A 58 2.98 3.15 8.21
C SER A 58 4.32 3.29 7.49
N VAL A 59 4.34 4.07 6.42
CA VAL A 59 5.52 4.28 5.58
C VAL A 59 5.63 5.75 5.19
N SER A 60 6.84 6.21 4.87
CA SER A 60 7.12 7.57 4.40
C SER A 60 7.57 7.64 2.93
N GLU A 61 7.51 6.51 2.22
CA GLU A 61 7.92 6.37 0.83
C GLU A 61 6.90 5.57 0.02
N PHE A 62 6.83 5.88 -1.28
CA PHE A 62 6.18 5.04 -2.30
C PHE A 62 7.18 4.80 -3.43
N SER A 63 7.42 3.53 -3.79
CA SER A 63 8.44 3.18 -4.77
C SER A 63 8.11 1.88 -5.52
N TRP A 64 9.03 1.44 -6.37
CA TRP A 64 8.91 0.18 -7.11
C TRP A 64 8.90 -1.04 -6.17
N ASP A 65 9.50 -0.94 -4.97
CA ASP A 65 9.56 -2.00 -3.96
C ASP A 65 8.48 -1.82 -2.90
N LEU A 66 8.06 -0.59 -2.56
CA LEU A 66 7.13 -0.34 -1.44
C LEU A 66 5.82 0.33 -1.86
N LYS A 67 4.69 -0.38 -1.77
CA LYS A 67 3.37 0.09 -2.29
C LYS A 67 2.40 0.62 -1.25
N TYR A 68 2.68 0.43 0.04
CA TYR A 68 1.72 0.73 1.13
C TYR A 68 1.11 2.14 1.02
N ALA A 69 1.94 3.18 0.85
CA ALA A 69 1.48 4.56 0.75
C ALA A 69 0.44 4.74 -0.36
N GLY A 70 0.72 4.21 -1.56
CA GLY A 70 -0.21 4.27 -2.69
C GLY A 70 -1.53 3.57 -2.39
N VAL A 71 -1.48 2.38 -1.79
CA VAL A 71 -2.69 1.66 -1.41
C VAL A 71 -3.51 2.44 -0.40
N GLN A 72 -2.87 2.96 0.64
CA GLN A 72 -3.54 3.65 1.74
C GLN A 72 -4.26 4.91 1.27
N VAL A 73 -3.66 5.66 0.35
CA VAL A 73 -4.31 6.81 -0.29
C VAL A 73 -5.55 6.38 -1.10
N LEU A 74 -5.47 5.31 -1.88
CA LEU A 74 -6.63 4.79 -2.64
C LEU A 74 -7.76 4.31 -1.71
N LEU A 75 -7.42 3.58 -0.63
CA LEU A 75 -8.41 3.12 0.33
C LEU A 75 -9.00 4.27 1.16
N THR A 76 -8.24 5.34 1.39
CA THR A 76 -8.75 6.59 1.99
C THR A 76 -9.86 7.20 1.14
N GLN A 77 -9.71 7.21 -0.19
CA GLN A 77 -10.77 7.66 -1.08
C GLN A 77 -12.03 6.81 -0.92
N LEU A 78 -11.90 5.47 -0.93
CA LEU A 78 -13.04 4.57 -0.75
C LEU A 78 -13.72 4.75 0.61
N HIS A 79 -12.95 5.03 1.66
CA HIS A 79 -13.48 5.37 2.97
C HIS A 79 -14.39 6.61 2.91
N PHE A 80 -13.95 7.68 2.24
CA PHE A 80 -14.77 8.88 2.05
C PHE A 80 -15.98 8.66 1.14
N GLU A 81 -15.93 7.68 0.23
CA GLU A 81 -17.09 7.22 -0.54
C GLU A 81 -18.07 6.37 0.30
N GLY A 82 -17.78 6.11 1.57
CA GLY A 82 -18.68 5.43 2.52
C GLY A 82 -18.38 3.95 2.74
N HIS A 83 -17.27 3.42 2.22
CA HIS A 83 -16.84 2.05 2.50
C HIS A 83 -16.32 1.95 3.95
N LYS A 84 -16.89 1.01 4.71
CA LYS A 84 -16.57 0.81 6.14
C LYS A 84 -15.32 -0.06 6.32
N GLY A 85 -14.69 0.01 7.49
CA GLY A 85 -13.58 -0.87 7.85
C GLY A 85 -12.27 -0.52 7.14
N LEU A 86 -12.09 0.74 6.79
CA LEU A 86 -10.90 1.27 6.11
C LEU A 86 -10.19 2.36 6.93
N GLU A 87 -10.63 2.58 8.18
CA GLU A 87 -10.16 3.64 9.07
C GLU A 87 -8.65 3.54 9.34
N THR A 88 -8.12 2.32 9.51
CA THR A 88 -6.68 2.11 9.69
C THR A 88 -5.88 2.54 8.47
N PHE A 89 -6.35 2.23 7.26
CA PHE A 89 -5.67 2.64 6.03
C PHE A 89 -5.73 4.15 5.82
N LYS A 90 -6.86 4.77 6.19
CA LYS A 90 -6.99 6.23 6.24
C LYS A 90 -5.94 6.86 7.14
N LEU A 91 -5.80 6.36 8.37
CA LEU A 91 -4.79 6.88 9.32
C LEU A 91 -3.35 6.72 8.78
N HIS A 92 -3.03 5.58 8.17
CA HIS A 92 -1.70 5.40 7.57
C HIS A 92 -1.48 6.30 6.34
N GLY A 93 -2.51 6.50 5.50
CA GLY A 93 -2.45 7.43 4.39
C GLY A 93 -2.22 8.87 4.84
N GLU A 94 -2.92 9.32 5.89
CA GLU A 94 -2.70 10.63 6.51
C GLU A 94 -1.28 10.74 7.10
N SER A 95 -0.79 9.69 7.76
CA SER A 95 0.59 9.63 8.28
C SER A 95 1.61 9.76 7.15
N TYR A 96 1.42 9.08 6.02
CA TYR A 96 2.28 9.19 4.85
C TYR A 96 2.30 10.64 4.32
N ILE A 97 1.13 11.25 4.10
CA ILE A 97 1.03 12.63 3.63
C ILE A 97 1.74 13.60 4.59
N CYS A 98 1.52 13.46 5.90
CA CYS A 98 2.21 14.25 6.92
C CYS A 98 3.73 14.04 6.91
N SER A 99 4.22 12.88 6.47
CA SER A 99 5.67 12.62 6.40
C SER A 99 6.34 13.27 5.18
N VAL A 100 5.61 13.50 4.09
CA VAL A 100 6.17 14.04 2.84
C VAL A 100 5.88 15.52 2.61
N LEU A 101 4.96 16.13 3.36
CA LEU A 101 4.67 17.56 3.26
C LEU A 101 5.72 18.39 4.02
N PRO A 102 6.41 19.37 3.39
CA PRO A 102 7.45 20.17 4.05
C PRO A 102 6.99 20.93 5.29
N GLU A 103 5.77 21.48 5.26
CA GLU A 103 5.21 22.29 6.35
C GLU A 103 4.62 21.44 7.49
N SER A 104 4.66 20.12 7.38
CA SER A 104 4.17 19.23 8.42
C SER A 104 5.14 19.19 9.60
N PRO A 105 4.64 19.22 10.86
CA PRO A 105 5.48 18.99 12.04
C PRO A 105 6.04 17.55 12.10
N TYR A 106 5.56 16.66 11.23
CA TYR A 106 5.99 15.26 11.13
C TYR A 106 6.75 14.95 9.84
N HIS A 107 7.21 15.96 9.09
CA HIS A 107 7.94 15.74 7.85
C HIS A 107 9.21 14.90 8.10
N GLN A 108 9.53 14.03 7.14
CA GLN A 108 10.70 13.15 7.18
C GLN A 108 11.63 13.36 5.97
N ILE A 109 11.18 14.13 4.98
CA ILE A 109 11.96 14.43 3.79
C ILE A 109 12.95 15.56 4.06
N ASN A 110 14.20 15.37 3.62
CA ASN A 110 15.23 16.41 3.66
C ASN A 110 15.26 17.13 2.31
N LEU A 111 15.01 18.44 2.32
CA LEU A 111 15.10 19.27 1.12
C LEU A 111 16.51 19.84 0.97
N SER A 112 17.05 19.84 -0.25
CA SER A 112 18.32 20.50 -0.54
C SER A 112 18.18 22.02 -0.43
N PRO A 113 19.23 22.75 -0.02
CA PRO A 113 19.30 24.19 -0.25
C PRO A 113 19.21 24.43 -1.77
N GLY A 114 18.22 25.22 -2.19
CA GLY A 114 18.03 25.60 -3.60
C GLY A 114 19.14 26.50 -4.13
#